data_AF-A0A0Q9DK35-F1
#
_entry.id   AF-A0A0Q9DK35-F1
#
_cell.length_a   1.000
_cell.length_b   1.000
_cell.length_c   1.000
_cell.angle_alpha   90.00
_cell.angle_beta   90.00
_cell.angle_gamma   90.00
#
_symmetry.space_group_name_H-M   'P 1'
#
loop_
_entity.id
_entity.type
_entity.pdbx_description
1 polymer ?
#
loop_
_entity_poly.entity_id
_entity_poly.type
_entity_poly.pdbx_seq_one_letter_code
_entity_poly.pdbx_strand_id
1 'polypeptide(L)'
;MYLIVIAWTYVTLMMAVAEATSPNGTVLGAVITFALYGLLPMGILVYILGTPSRKRAIKAREAAEQAAYDAGQAAAAAAASPELLGSAAPDAGGEAPAAAEGSAVAAVRKEP
;
A
#
# COMPACT_ATOMS: atom_id res chain seq x y z
N MET A 1 -8.88 -6.83 9.63
CA MET A 1 -10.31 -6.56 9.91
C MET A 1 -11.10 -7.84 10.12
N TYR A 2 -10.89 -8.89 9.33
CA TYR A 2 -11.57 -10.17 9.56
C TYR A 2 -11.18 -10.87 10.88
N LEU A 3 -9.96 -10.70 11.38
CA LEU A 3 -9.55 -11.29 12.66
C LEU A 3 -10.44 -10.87 13.84
N ILE A 4 -10.84 -9.60 13.91
CA ILE A 4 -11.72 -9.10 14.98
C ILE A 4 -13.11 -9.72 14.86
N VAL A 5 -13.63 -9.78 13.63
CA VAL A 5 -14.94 -10.41 13.35
C VAL A 5 -14.91 -11.87 13.76
N ILE A 6 -13.92 -12.63 13.29
CA ILE A 6 -13.76 -14.07 13.54
C ILE A 6 -13.55 -14.34 15.04
N ALA A 7 -12.67 -13.58 15.70
CA ALA A 7 -12.44 -13.74 17.14
C ALA A 7 -13.70 -13.46 17.96
N TRP A 8 -14.45 -12.41 17.63
CA TRP A 8 -15.70 -12.10 18.33
C TRP A 8 -16.80 -13.12 18.07
N THR A 9 -16.97 -13.57 16.81
CA THR A 9 -17.95 -14.63 16.50
C THR A 9 -17.61 -15.92 17.23
N TYR A 10 -16.32 -16.24 17.36
CA TYR A 10 -15.89 -17.39 18.15
C TYR A 10 -16.25 -17.24 19.64
N VAL A 11 -15.99 -16.06 20.24
CA VAL A 11 -16.32 -15.79 21.65
C VAL A 11 -17.83 -15.89 21.90
N THR A 12 -18.65 -15.26 21.08
CA THR A 12 -20.12 -15.31 21.24
C THR A 12 -20.68 -16.70 20.95
N LEU A 13 -20.08 -17.44 20.01
CA LEU A 13 -20.43 -18.83 19.75
C LEU A 13 -20.07 -19.73 20.94
N MET A 14 -18.88 -19.55 21.54
CA MET A 14 -18.50 -20.28 22.76
C MET A 14 -19.41 -19.93 23.94
N MET A 15 -19.85 -18.68 24.07
CA MET A 15 -20.82 -18.28 25.10
C MET A 15 -22.19 -18.93 24.89
N ALA A 16 -22.65 -19.04 23.64
CA ALA A 16 -23.88 -19.77 23.30
C ALA A 16 -23.75 -21.28 23.54
N VAL A 17 -22.60 -21.89 23.23
CA VAL A 17 -22.34 -23.31 23.50
C VAL A 17 -22.34 -23.58 25.01
N ALA A 18 -21.75 -22.69 25.82
CA ALA A 18 -21.79 -22.80 27.27
C ALA A 18 -23.23 -22.76 27.80
N GLU A 19 -24.06 -21.86 27.27
CA GLU A 19 -25.49 -21.79 27.62
C GLU A 19 -26.22 -23.09 27.22
N ALA A 20 -26.00 -23.59 26.01
CA ALA A 20 -26.65 -24.79 25.49
C ALA A 20 -26.26 -26.09 26.22
N THR A 21 -25.06 -26.13 26.83
CA THR A 21 -24.53 -27.32 27.53
C THR A 21 -24.68 -27.23 29.04
N SER A 22 -25.15 -26.09 29.57
CA SER A 22 -25.36 -25.91 31.00
C SER A 22 -26.63 -26.62 31.50
N PRO A 23 -26.67 -27.07 32.76
CA PRO A 23 -27.84 -27.78 33.33
C PRO A 23 -29.13 -26.95 33.38
N ASN A 24 -28.98 -25.62 33.42
CA ASN A 24 -30.10 -24.67 33.52
C ASN A 24 -30.38 -23.94 32.20
N GLY A 25 -29.52 -24.11 31.20
CA GLY A 25 -29.64 -23.44 29.92
C GLY A 25 -30.45 -24.24 28.91
N THR A 26 -30.80 -23.59 27.81
CA THR A 26 -31.57 -24.20 26.72
C THR A 26 -30.92 -23.91 25.38
N VAL A 27 -31.05 -24.85 24.45
CA VAL A 27 -30.58 -24.65 23.07
C VAL A 27 -31.30 -23.46 22.42
N LEU A 28 -32.59 -23.27 22.73
CA LEU A 28 -33.35 -22.13 22.23
C LEU A 28 -32.80 -20.79 22.77
N GLY A 29 -32.51 -20.73 24.09
CA GLY A 29 -31.89 -19.56 24.71
C GLY A 29 -30.51 -19.26 24.12
N ALA A 30 -29.70 -20.29 23.91
CA ALA A 30 -28.39 -20.17 23.27
C ALA A 30 -28.49 -19.58 21.84
N VAL A 31 -29.44 -20.05 21.02
CA VAL A 31 -29.65 -19.54 19.67
C VAL A 31 -30.10 -18.07 19.70
N ILE A 32 -31.04 -17.72 20.60
CA ILE A 32 -31.52 -16.35 20.75
C ILE A 32 -30.36 -15.43 21.16
N THR A 33 -29.56 -15.82 22.15
CA THR A 33 -28.39 -15.05 22.60
C THR A 33 -27.36 -14.91 21.49
N PHE A 34 -27.03 -15.98 20.77
CA PHE A 34 -26.10 -15.90 19.65
C PHE A 34 -26.60 -14.98 18.54
N ALA A 35 -27.88 -15.03 18.20
CA ALA A 35 -28.47 -14.17 17.17
C ALA A 35 -28.48 -12.70 17.59
N LEU A 36 -29.00 -12.41 18.79
CA LEU A 36 -29.20 -11.04 19.27
C LEU A 36 -27.91 -10.36 19.74
N TYR A 37 -26.99 -11.11 20.38
CA TYR A 37 -25.75 -10.56 20.94
C TYR A 37 -24.50 -10.89 20.11
N GLY A 38 -24.54 -11.93 19.28
CA GLY A 38 -23.46 -12.28 18.36
C GLY A 38 -23.68 -11.68 16.98
N LEU A 39 -24.73 -12.14 16.29
CA LEU A 39 -24.95 -11.88 14.87
C LEU A 39 -25.40 -10.43 14.59
N LEU A 40 -26.31 -9.89 15.40
CA LEU A 40 -26.83 -8.53 15.23
C LEU A 40 -25.75 -7.44 15.35
N PRO A 41 -24.98 -7.34 16.46
CA PRO A 41 -23.92 -6.34 16.57
C PRO A 41 -22.77 -6.57 15.57
N MET A 42 -22.46 -7.83 15.22
CA MET A 42 -21.48 -8.09 14.15
C MET A 42 -21.99 -7.65 12.78
N GLY A 43 -23.26 -7.87 12.47
CA GLY A 43 -23.90 -7.40 11.23
C GLY A 43 -23.77 -5.89 11.08
N ILE A 44 -24.00 -5.15 12.16
CA ILE A 44 -23.84 -3.68 12.21
C ILE A 44 -22.38 -3.30 11.97
N LEU A 45 -21.42 -3.92 12.66
CA LEU A 45 -20.00 -3.61 12.50
C LEU A 45 -19.49 -3.91 11.08
N VAL A 46 -19.87 -5.06 10.51
CA VAL A 46 -19.52 -5.41 9.13
C VAL A 46 -20.17 -4.47 8.13
N TYR A 47 -21.42 -4.07 8.36
CA TYR A 47 -22.12 -3.10 7.53
C TYR A 47 -21.39 -1.74 7.50
N ILE A 48 -20.97 -1.25 8.67
CA ILE A 48 -20.24 0.03 8.78
C ILE A 48 -18.83 -0.07 8.20
N LEU A 49 -18.05 -1.09 8.60
CA LEU A 49 -16.65 -1.24 8.19
C LEU A 49 -16.48 -1.80 6.76
N GLY A 50 -17.54 -2.31 6.13
CA GLY A 50 -17.52 -2.81 4.75
C GLY A 50 -17.31 -1.70 3.71
N THR A 51 -17.73 -0.48 4.00
CA THR A 51 -17.65 0.68 3.08
C THR A 51 -16.22 1.10 2.71
N PRO A 52 -15.27 1.28 3.66
CA PRO A 52 -13.86 1.56 3.32
C PRO A 52 -13.14 0.35 2.70
N SER A 53 -13.63 -0.87 2.92
CA SER A 53 -13.02 -2.10 2.38
C SER A 53 -13.08 -2.15 0.85
N ARG A 54 -14.17 -1.67 0.23
CA ARG A 54 -14.26 -1.58 -1.24
C ARG A 54 -13.22 -0.63 -1.82
N LYS A 55 -12.98 0.51 -1.17
CA LYS A 55 -11.95 1.48 -1.61
C LYS A 55 -10.54 0.91 -1.53
N ARG A 56 -10.24 0.09 -0.50
CA ARG A 56 -8.96 -0.63 -0.41
C ARG A 56 -8.80 -1.70 -1.48
N ALA A 57 -9.88 -2.40 -1.82
CA ALA A 57 -9.86 -3.39 -2.90
C ALA A 57 -9.64 -2.76 -4.27
N ILE A 58 -10.21 -1.58 -4.53
CA ILE A 58 -9.99 -0.82 -5.78
C ILE A 58 -8.55 -0.31 -5.85
N LYS A 59 -8.05 0.32 -4.77
CA LYS A 59 -6.67 0.82 -4.72
C LYS A 59 -5.61 -0.29 -4.87
N ALA A 60 -5.91 -1.50 -4.39
CA ALA A 60 -5.06 -2.66 -4.61
C ALA A 60 -5.02 -3.11 -6.09
N ARG A 61 -6.11 -2.94 -6.83
CA ARG A 61 -6.16 -3.20 -8.28
C ARG A 61 -5.39 -2.14 -9.06
N GLU A 62 -5.60 -0.86 -8.73
CA GLU A 62 -4.87 0.26 -9.36
C GLU A 62 -3.35 0.13 -9.16
N ALA A 63 -2.90 -0.27 -7.96
CA ALA A 63 -1.49 -0.51 -7.69
C ALA A 63 -0.92 -1.69 -8.50
N ALA A 64 -1.72 -2.72 -8.76
CA ALA A 64 -1.30 -3.86 -9.59
C ALA A 64 -1.21 -3.49 -11.08
N GLU A 65 -2.14 -2.67 -11.58
CA GLU A 65 -2.10 -2.14 -12.94
C GLU A 65 -0.91 -1.20 -13.16
N GLN A 66 -0.60 -0.33 -12.19
CA GLN A 66 0.59 0.51 -12.21
C GLN A 66 1.88 -0.32 -12.22
N ALA A 67 1.97 -1.36 -11.38
CA ALA A 67 3.13 -2.26 -11.39
C ALA A 67 3.31 -3.00 -12.73
N ALA A 68 2.21 -3.39 -13.39
CA ALA A 68 2.26 -4.01 -14.71
C ALA A 68 2.69 -3.02 -15.81
N TYR A 69 2.23 -1.77 -15.73
CA TYR A 69 2.64 -0.70 -16.64
C TYR A 69 4.13 -0.37 -16.49
N ASP A 70 4.60 -0.25 -15.25
CA ASP A 70 6.01 0.00 -14.94
C ASP A 70 6.92 -1.15 -15.40
N ALA A 71 6.47 -2.41 -15.23
CA ALA A 71 7.18 -3.58 -15.75
C ALA A 71 7.22 -3.60 -17.29
N GLY A 72 6.13 -3.20 -17.96
CA GLY A 72 6.07 -3.06 -19.41
C GLY A 72 6.99 -1.95 -19.93
N GLN A 73 7.06 -0.81 -19.23
CA GLN A 73 8.00 0.26 -19.56
C GLN A 73 9.46 -0.14 -19.31
N ALA A 74 9.76 -0.85 -18.23
CA ALA A 74 11.09 -1.36 -17.96
C ALA A 74 11.55 -2.37 -19.03
N ALA A 75 10.64 -3.28 -19.45
CA ALA A 75 10.90 -4.22 -20.53
C ALA A 75 11.07 -3.50 -21.89
N ALA A 76 10.27 -2.47 -22.16
CA ALA A 76 10.39 -1.66 -23.37
C ALA A 76 11.70 -0.84 -23.38
N ALA A 77 12.12 -0.29 -22.24
CA ALA A 77 13.40 0.42 -22.10
C ALA A 77 14.61 -0.52 -22.27
N ALA A 78 14.50 -1.76 -21.75
CA ALA A 78 15.51 -2.80 -21.96
C ALA A 78 15.56 -3.26 -23.43
N ALA A 79 14.40 -3.40 -24.09
CA ALA A 79 14.31 -3.76 -25.51
C ALA A 79 14.75 -2.62 -26.45
N ALA A 80 14.55 -1.36 -26.06
CA ALA A 80 15.01 -0.18 -26.76
C ALA A 80 16.52 0.08 -26.60
N SER A 81 17.20 -0.69 -25.72
CA SER A 81 18.63 -0.57 -25.46
C SER A 81 19.42 -1.88 -25.69
N PRO A 82 19.47 -2.46 -26.91
CA PRO A 82 20.48 -3.48 -27.22
C PRO A 82 21.87 -2.87 -27.48
N GLU A 83 21.95 -1.56 -27.76
CA GLU A 83 23.15 -0.89 -28.31
C GLU A 83 24.00 -0.14 -27.25
N LEU A 84 23.62 -0.13 -25.97
CA LEU A 84 24.33 0.64 -24.93
C LEU A 84 25.29 -0.19 -24.04
N LEU A 85 25.46 -1.48 -24.32
CA LEU A 85 26.51 -2.29 -23.65
C LEU A 85 27.94 -1.88 -24.03
N GLY A 86 28.13 -0.93 -24.96
CA GLY A 86 29.44 -0.48 -25.42
C GLY A 86 29.80 1.00 -25.19
N SER A 87 28.87 1.88 -24.76
CA SER A 87 29.16 3.33 -24.79
C SER A 87 28.37 4.17 -23.77
N ALA A 88 28.42 3.78 -22.49
CA ALA A 88 27.81 4.58 -21.42
C ALA A 88 28.70 4.73 -20.18
N ALA A 89 30.02 4.84 -20.36
CA ALA A 89 30.84 5.48 -19.34
C ALA A 89 30.78 7.01 -19.58
N PRO A 90 30.37 7.84 -18.59
CA PRO A 90 30.51 9.28 -18.73
C PRO A 90 31.99 9.61 -18.93
N ASP A 91 32.30 10.40 -19.95
CA ASP A 91 33.67 10.84 -20.21
C ASP A 91 34.19 11.62 -19.00
N ALA A 92 35.18 11.02 -18.32
CA ALA A 92 35.86 11.58 -17.17
C ALA A 92 37.15 12.32 -17.59
N GLY A 93 37.18 12.85 -18.81
CA GLY A 93 38.25 13.71 -19.32
C GLY A 93 38.24 15.08 -18.64
N GLY A 94 39.11 15.26 -17.65
CA GLY A 94 39.47 16.58 -17.15
C GLY A 94 40.34 17.29 -18.19
N GLU A 95 39.76 18.23 -18.94
CA GLU A 95 40.55 19.15 -19.76
C GLU A 95 41.29 20.15 -18.86
N ALA A 96 42.62 20.16 -18.98
CA ALA A 96 43.47 21.16 -18.33
C ALA A 96 43.23 22.52 -19.00
N PRO A 97 43.03 23.62 -18.24
CA PRO A 97 42.87 24.92 -18.87
C PRO A 97 44.17 25.32 -19.58
N ALA A 98 44.09 25.40 -20.92
CA ALA A 98 45.16 25.92 -21.75
C ALA A 98 45.51 27.35 -21.33
N ALA A 99 46.81 27.60 -21.17
CA ALA A 99 47.34 28.88 -20.74
C ALA A 99 47.26 29.95 -21.85
N ALA A 100 46.96 31.17 -21.38
CA ALA A 100 47.31 32.50 -21.90
C ALA A 100 46.81 32.93 -23.29
N GLU A 101 45.68 33.64 -23.30
CA GLU A 101 45.53 34.85 -24.13
C GLU A 101 44.86 35.96 -23.29
N GLY A 102 45.54 37.11 -23.25
CA GLY A 102 45.20 38.22 -22.38
C GLY A 102 44.08 39.09 -22.91
N SER A 103 43.25 39.60 -22.00
CA SER A 103 42.75 40.96 -22.09
C SER A 103 42.30 41.40 -20.70
N ALA A 104 43.00 42.39 -20.16
CA ALA A 104 42.72 42.97 -18.86
C ALA A 104 41.34 43.65 -18.87
N VAL A 105 40.34 43.01 -18.28
CA VAL A 105 39.07 43.68 -17.98
C VAL A 105 39.21 44.36 -16.63
N ALA A 106 39.39 45.68 -16.66
CA ALA A 106 39.47 46.52 -15.47
C ALA A 106 38.14 46.51 -14.69
N ALA A 107 38.21 46.38 -13.36
CA ALA A 107 37.05 46.45 -12.48
C ALA A 107 36.48 47.88 -12.43
N VAL A 108 35.29 48.09 -12.97
CA VAL A 108 34.53 49.34 -12.76
C VAL A 108 34.04 49.38 -11.33
N ARG A 109 34.70 50.19 -10.51
CA ARG A 109 34.23 50.67 -9.20
C ARG A 109 33.61 52.04 -9.42
N LYS A 110 32.36 52.23 -9.01
CA LYS A 110 31.74 53.56 -8.82
C LYS A 110 30.98 53.55 -7.49
N GLU A 111 31.65 54.11 -6.48
CA GLU A 111 31.05 54.78 -5.30
C GLU A 111 30.89 56.28 -5.63
N PRO A 112 30.22 57.13 -4.81
CA PRO A 112 29.48 56.86 -3.56
C PRO A 112 27.96 57.11 -3.66
#